data_AF-A0A5J4Z5V2-F1
#
_entry.id   AF-A0A5J4Z5V2-F1
#
_cell.length_a   1.000
_cell.length_b   1.000
_cell.length_c   1.000
_cell.angle_alpha   90.00
_cell.angle_beta   90.00
_cell.angle_gamma   90.00
#
_symmetry.space_group_name_H-M   'P 1'
#
loop_
_entity.id
_entity.type
_entity.pdbx_description
1 polymer ?
#
loop_
_entity_poly.entity_id
_entity_poly.type
_entity_poly.pdbx_seq_one_letter_code
_entity_poly.pdbx_strand_id
1 'polypeptide(L)'
;MVVLMEALSHARCVARCRAATPFAAEQWQALRRMCSQNSARSEAHGRLQGVPDSEVGVVEARQATQAARLQPPMRSLALAGGQGMKESNESVLSMLMRRLRALQFAPHDYLHEDDVMMLSPQTCMVGVGLKTTYGALGHAIRSGVFDSMDRVVAVRDVFGRQLDRATLKQVMGVPANDAVAMLRSASKFPRQRLVNEYVKVSANSAGASQKVDGGLPLASTDELSTKMGDSRFVLRRHDVNLVEWFHEEGYRVLPCDSTSHMQRLSEMDKLPVQQSTNHVLMVAPTAFHSNPDAALDNHYMAAAASATGSSEDAERLYDEAIRAQVLLEYNALYTALTLRGNGCAGVRAHLFTHSDHHGTPDAVFPNNWFSTHTDLEVGECTLVLYPMKPLNRRKERRPEFLDRLHAFERYTYVADLTRSERMKSPRFLEGTGSLVLDRVNRIAYACISERTDPQLAQSWARMMGYKLVPFESFDPHGRPIYHTNVMMCVGTHIAVICTESIHDASQRDAVVDMLKSTGKRIVDISQAQVEQFCGNVLELESFYGDPVLAMSSRAFRAFNDEQKEIIRSGVADIVHADVSTLERIGGGGVRCAIAELF
;
A
#
# COMPACT_ATOMS: atom_id res chain seq x y z
N MET A 1 31.45 -31.00 15.20
CA MET A 1 31.44 -30.83 13.73
C MET A 1 30.17 -30.13 13.23
N VAL A 2 29.65 -29.14 13.97
CA VAL A 2 28.59 -28.18 13.55
C VAL A 2 28.96 -26.75 14.00
N VAL A 3 30.22 -26.50 14.38
CA VAL A 3 30.72 -25.16 14.78
C VAL A 3 31.92 -24.74 13.91
N LEU A 4 32.11 -25.38 12.76
CA LEU A 4 33.22 -25.08 11.82
C LEU A 4 32.76 -24.73 10.40
N MET A 5 31.46 -24.47 10.18
CA MET A 5 30.92 -24.06 8.88
C MET A 5 30.44 -22.61 8.81
N GLU A 6 30.26 -21.91 9.94
CA GLU A 6 29.87 -20.50 9.93
C GLU A 6 31.06 -19.51 9.91
N ALA A 7 32.29 -19.97 10.18
CA ALA A 7 33.48 -19.12 10.16
C ALA A 7 34.19 -19.02 8.79
N LEU A 8 33.72 -19.74 7.75
CA LEU A 8 34.34 -19.72 6.40
C LEU A 8 33.52 -18.99 5.33
N SER A 9 32.33 -18.47 5.67
CA SER A 9 31.51 -17.67 4.75
C SER A 9 31.80 -16.16 4.79
N HIS A 10 32.51 -15.66 5.81
CA HIS A 10 32.73 -14.22 5.99
C HIS A 10 34.12 -13.72 5.56
N ALA A 11 35.04 -14.60 5.14
CA ALA A 11 36.42 -14.21 4.80
C ALA A 11 36.78 -14.31 3.29
N ARG A 12 35.83 -14.57 2.39
CA ARG A 12 36.09 -14.63 0.93
C ARG A 12 35.29 -13.67 0.06
N CYS A 13 34.46 -12.79 0.65
CA CYS A 13 33.65 -11.84 -0.11
C CYS A 13 34.25 -10.41 -0.23
N VAL A 14 35.36 -10.10 0.46
CA VAL A 14 35.92 -8.73 0.49
C VAL A 14 37.16 -8.53 -0.43
N ALA A 15 37.62 -9.56 -1.15
CA ALA A 15 38.88 -9.47 -1.91
C ALA A 15 38.77 -9.66 -3.45
N ARG A 16 37.57 -9.65 -4.06
CA ARG A 16 37.43 -9.85 -5.52
C ARG A 16 36.40 -8.97 -6.26
N CYS A 17 36.11 -7.76 -5.78
CA CYS A 17 35.37 -6.74 -6.55
C CYS A 17 36.27 -5.56 -6.96
N ARG A 18 37.44 -5.86 -7.52
CA ARG A 18 38.23 -4.93 -8.35
C ARG A 18 38.65 -5.65 -9.63
N ALA A 19 37.71 -5.80 -10.56
CA ALA A 19 37.98 -5.98 -11.99
C ALA A 19 36.65 -5.87 -12.74
N ALA A 20 36.55 -4.87 -13.62
CA ALA A 20 35.45 -4.72 -14.57
C ALA A 20 35.30 -5.99 -15.42
N THR A 21 34.07 -6.51 -15.53
CA THR A 21 33.74 -7.64 -16.42
C THR A 21 33.16 -7.16 -17.76
N PRO A 22 33.47 -7.80 -18.90
CA PRO A 22 33.05 -7.37 -20.25
C PRO A 22 31.55 -7.56 -20.56
N PHE A 23 30.78 -8.11 -19.64
CA PHE A 23 29.38 -8.53 -19.85
C PHE A 23 28.40 -7.35 -20.04
N ALA A 24 28.72 -6.17 -19.52
CA ALA A 24 27.90 -4.97 -19.69
C ALA A 24 28.05 -4.35 -21.11
N ALA A 25 29.18 -4.58 -21.79
CA ALA A 25 29.41 -4.05 -23.13
C ALA A 25 28.61 -4.80 -24.21
N GLU A 26 28.41 -6.12 -24.04
CA GLU A 26 27.60 -6.93 -24.95
C GLU A 26 26.11 -6.62 -24.82
N GLN A 27 25.60 -6.35 -23.61
CA GLN A 27 24.22 -5.91 -23.40
C GLN A 27 23.95 -4.52 -23.99
N TRP A 28 24.91 -3.59 -23.89
CA TRP A 28 24.82 -2.28 -24.54
C TRP A 28 24.83 -2.42 -26.08
N GLN A 29 25.69 -3.28 -26.64
CA GLN A 29 25.72 -3.51 -28.09
C GLN A 29 24.44 -4.19 -28.61
N ALA A 30 23.80 -5.06 -27.83
CA ALA A 30 22.51 -5.66 -28.16
C ALA A 30 21.37 -4.61 -28.16
N LEU A 31 21.37 -3.69 -27.20
CA LEU A 31 20.43 -2.56 -27.14
C LEU A 31 20.60 -1.57 -28.31
N ARG A 32 21.83 -1.31 -28.77
CA ARG A 32 22.07 -0.51 -30.00
C ARG A 32 21.54 -1.20 -31.25
N ARG A 33 21.70 -2.52 -31.37
CA ARG A 33 21.19 -3.28 -32.54
C ARG A 33 19.66 -3.30 -32.58
N MET A 34 19.00 -3.39 -31.41
CA MET A 34 17.53 -3.31 -31.32
C MET A 34 17.00 -1.90 -31.67
N CYS A 35 17.69 -0.84 -31.24
CA CYS A 35 17.29 0.53 -31.58
C CYS A 35 17.50 0.86 -33.07
N SER A 36 18.59 0.37 -33.69
CA SER A 36 18.82 0.55 -35.13
C SER A 36 17.86 -0.24 -36.02
N GLN A 37 17.34 -1.38 -35.53
CA GLN A 37 16.33 -2.16 -36.26
C GLN A 37 14.93 -1.54 -36.19
N ASN A 38 14.62 -0.77 -35.14
CA ASN A 38 13.37 -0.03 -35.03
C ASN A 38 13.38 1.29 -35.84
N SER A 39 14.52 1.97 -35.97
CA SER A 39 14.62 3.16 -36.85
C SER A 39 14.49 2.78 -38.33
N ALA A 40 15.06 1.64 -38.75
CA ALA A 40 14.95 1.13 -40.11
C ALA A 40 13.54 0.63 -40.49
N ARG A 41 12.69 0.30 -39.50
CA ARG A 41 11.27 -0.04 -39.74
C ARG A 41 10.36 1.20 -39.84
N SER A 42 10.77 2.34 -39.28
CA SER A 42 10.00 3.59 -39.35
C SER A 42 10.21 4.34 -40.68
N GLU A 43 11.36 4.18 -41.34
CA GLU A 43 11.64 4.79 -42.66
C GLU A 43 11.02 4.02 -43.85
N ALA A 44 10.48 2.82 -43.63
CA ALA A 44 9.85 2.01 -44.67
C ALA A 44 8.31 2.19 -44.80
N HIS A 45 7.72 3.15 -44.07
CA HIS A 45 6.28 3.50 -44.21
C HIS A 45 6.04 4.91 -44.78
N GLY A 46 7.10 5.64 -45.14
CA GLY A 46 7.00 6.92 -45.84
C GLY A 46 7.06 6.78 -47.35
N ARG A 47 6.09 6.10 -47.98
CA ARG A 47 5.78 6.20 -49.43
C ARG A 47 4.58 5.32 -49.76
N LEU A 48 3.39 5.93 -49.81
CA LEU A 48 2.29 5.55 -50.71
C LEU A 48 1.26 6.71 -50.66
N GLN A 49 1.15 7.42 -51.77
CA GLN A 49 0.17 8.48 -52.00
C GLN A 49 -1.20 7.88 -52.36
N GLY A 50 -2.26 8.44 -51.76
CA GLY A 50 -3.54 8.75 -52.42
C GLY A 50 -4.66 7.70 -52.43
N VAL A 51 -5.63 7.83 -51.52
CA VAL A 51 -7.06 7.42 -51.66
C VAL A 51 -7.92 8.34 -50.73
N PRO A 52 -9.13 8.80 -51.13
CA PRO A 52 -9.74 10.03 -50.60
C PRO A 52 -10.61 9.88 -49.33
N ASP A 53 -10.82 11.03 -48.68
CA ASP A 53 -11.63 11.27 -47.49
C ASP A 53 -13.09 10.78 -47.63
N SER A 54 -13.40 9.60 -47.10
CA SER A 54 -14.77 9.24 -46.65
C SER A 54 -14.83 7.88 -45.94
N GLU A 55 -14.01 7.63 -44.91
CA GLU A 55 -14.25 6.45 -44.03
C GLU A 55 -13.53 6.49 -42.66
N VAL A 56 -13.46 7.65 -42.01
CA VAL A 56 -12.85 7.80 -40.66
C VAL A 56 -13.83 7.43 -39.52
N GLY A 57 -15.06 7.01 -39.82
CA GLY A 57 -16.11 6.79 -38.83
C GLY A 57 -16.30 5.37 -38.25
N VAL A 58 -15.52 4.36 -38.66
CA VAL A 58 -15.85 2.95 -38.33
C VAL A 58 -14.69 2.16 -37.68
N VAL A 59 -13.49 2.73 -37.56
CA VAL A 59 -12.32 2.03 -36.97
C VAL A 59 -12.18 2.29 -35.46
N GLU A 60 -12.62 3.44 -34.94
CA GLU A 60 -12.56 3.74 -33.50
C GLU A 60 -13.59 2.95 -32.66
N ALA A 61 -14.70 2.51 -33.25
CA ALA A 61 -15.72 1.72 -32.54
C ALA A 61 -15.31 0.25 -32.30
N ARG A 62 -14.38 -0.30 -33.08
CA ARG A 62 -13.98 -1.72 -32.96
C ARG A 62 -12.83 -1.97 -31.97
N GLN A 63 -11.96 -0.99 -31.72
CA GLN A 63 -10.91 -1.12 -30.69
C GLN A 63 -11.45 -0.88 -29.26
N ALA A 64 -12.50 -0.07 -29.11
CA ALA A 64 -13.18 0.13 -27.82
C ALA A 64 -13.93 -1.11 -27.32
N THR A 65 -14.33 -2.03 -28.21
CA THR A 65 -15.16 -3.20 -27.84
C THR A 65 -14.33 -4.45 -27.51
N GLN A 66 -13.03 -4.48 -27.81
CA GLN A 66 -12.17 -5.66 -27.62
C GLN A 66 -11.27 -5.58 -26.36
N ALA A 67 -11.10 -4.40 -25.76
CA ALA A 67 -10.39 -4.21 -24.49
C ALA A 67 -11.24 -4.53 -23.24
N ALA A 68 -12.54 -4.78 -23.40
CA ALA A 68 -13.49 -5.00 -22.29
C ALA A 68 -13.65 -6.47 -21.85
N ARG A 69 -12.77 -7.40 -22.23
CA ARG A 69 -12.96 -8.85 -21.98
C ARG A 69 -11.84 -9.61 -21.28
N LEU A 70 -10.86 -8.94 -20.68
CA LEU A 70 -9.81 -9.62 -19.91
C LEU A 70 -9.58 -8.93 -18.57
N GLN A 71 -10.49 -9.20 -17.64
CA GLN A 71 -10.31 -9.38 -16.19
C GLN A 71 -11.71 -9.30 -15.55
N PRO A 72 -12.12 -10.25 -14.69
CA PRO A 72 -13.33 -10.05 -13.93
C PRO A 72 -13.17 -8.77 -13.10
N PRO A 73 -14.20 -7.93 -12.95
CA PRO A 73 -14.12 -6.79 -12.07
C PRO A 73 -13.77 -7.31 -10.67
N MET A 74 -12.74 -6.73 -10.05
CA MET A 74 -12.61 -6.84 -8.60
C MET A 74 -13.91 -6.27 -8.05
N ARG A 75 -14.80 -7.14 -7.56
CA ARG A 75 -15.99 -6.70 -6.85
C ARG A 75 -15.51 -5.98 -5.61
N SER A 76 -15.60 -4.66 -5.65
CA SER A 76 -15.50 -3.82 -4.48
C SER A 76 -16.49 -4.31 -3.43
N LEU A 77 -16.01 -4.42 -2.19
CA LEU A 77 -16.80 -4.77 -1.03
C LEU A 77 -17.81 -3.64 -0.80
N ALA A 78 -19.04 -3.84 -1.25
CA ALA A 78 -20.17 -3.02 -0.84
C ALA A 78 -20.33 -3.19 0.69
N LEU A 79 -19.83 -2.20 1.45
CA LEU A 79 -19.92 -2.17 2.90
C LEU A 79 -21.27 -1.60 3.32
N ALA A 80 -22.22 -2.50 3.55
CA ALA A 80 -23.39 -2.23 4.39
C ALA A 80 -23.57 -3.38 5.39
N GLY A 81 -23.43 -3.08 6.69
CA GLY A 81 -23.97 -3.89 7.80
C GLY A 81 -23.07 -4.99 8.38
N GLY A 82 -22.28 -4.67 9.42
CA GLY A 82 -21.46 -5.65 10.16
C GLY A 82 -22.26 -6.56 11.12
N GLN A 83 -23.33 -6.08 11.76
CA GLN A 83 -24.13 -6.89 12.70
C GLN A 83 -25.05 -7.89 12.00
N GLY A 84 -25.79 -7.47 10.96
CA GLY A 84 -26.66 -8.37 10.20
C GLY A 84 -25.90 -9.49 9.47
N MET A 85 -24.65 -9.24 9.06
CA MET A 85 -23.79 -10.25 8.45
C MET A 85 -23.29 -11.27 9.47
N LYS A 86 -22.94 -10.87 10.71
CA LYS A 86 -22.52 -11.81 11.78
C LYS A 86 -23.64 -12.81 12.11
N GLU A 87 -24.86 -12.32 12.32
CA GLU A 87 -26.02 -13.19 12.58
C GLU A 87 -26.32 -14.14 11.40
N SER A 88 -26.24 -13.62 10.17
CA SER A 88 -26.38 -14.43 8.96
C SER A 88 -25.29 -15.51 8.88
N ASN A 89 -24.04 -15.18 9.20
CA ASN A 89 -22.92 -16.11 9.17
C ASN A 89 -23.08 -17.22 10.22
N GLU A 90 -23.51 -16.89 11.44
CA GLU A 90 -23.74 -17.89 12.50
C GLU A 90 -24.89 -18.85 12.14
N SER A 91 -25.98 -18.32 11.58
CA SER A 91 -27.12 -19.12 11.12
C SER A 91 -26.70 -20.11 10.03
N VAL A 92 -25.95 -19.62 9.02
CA VAL A 92 -25.42 -20.45 7.93
C VAL A 92 -24.43 -21.49 8.46
N LEU A 93 -23.52 -21.09 9.38
CA LEU A 93 -22.57 -22.00 10.01
C LEU A 93 -23.28 -23.11 10.79
N SER A 94 -24.31 -22.79 11.56
CA SER A 94 -25.10 -23.76 12.34
C SER A 94 -25.79 -24.79 11.43
N MET A 95 -26.35 -24.34 10.30
CA MET A 95 -26.91 -25.24 9.28
C MET A 95 -25.84 -26.15 8.68
N LEU A 96 -24.69 -25.58 8.31
CA LEU A 96 -23.58 -26.30 7.70
C LEU A 96 -23.01 -27.36 8.68
N MET A 97 -22.84 -27.01 9.94
CA MET A 97 -22.39 -27.93 11.00
C MET A 97 -23.34 -29.10 11.21
N ARG A 98 -24.65 -28.86 11.18
CA ARG A 98 -25.66 -29.93 11.28
C ARG A 98 -25.51 -30.93 10.14
N ARG A 99 -25.25 -30.46 8.92
CA ARG A 99 -25.02 -31.31 7.75
C ARG A 99 -23.70 -32.06 7.83
N LEU A 100 -22.62 -31.41 8.31
CA LEU A 100 -21.33 -32.06 8.53
C LEU A 100 -21.41 -33.20 9.55
N ARG A 101 -22.09 -32.98 10.69
CA ARG A 101 -22.28 -34.00 11.73
C ARG A 101 -23.11 -35.20 11.26
N ALA A 102 -23.92 -35.03 10.23
CA ALA A 102 -24.73 -36.10 9.65
C ALA A 102 -23.95 -36.99 8.66
N LEU A 103 -22.73 -36.61 8.28
CA LEU A 103 -21.91 -37.40 7.36
C LEU A 103 -21.21 -38.55 8.08
N GLN A 104 -21.08 -39.67 7.38
CA GLN A 104 -20.25 -40.80 7.79
C GLN A 104 -18.93 -40.74 7.01
N PHE A 105 -17.84 -40.45 7.71
CA PHE A 105 -16.50 -40.40 7.12
C PHE A 105 -15.85 -41.78 7.10
N ALA A 106 -14.93 -41.99 6.17
CA ALA A 106 -14.06 -43.16 6.16
C ALA A 106 -13.17 -43.18 7.44
N PRO A 107 -12.64 -44.35 7.87
CA PRO A 107 -11.87 -44.44 9.12
C PRO A 107 -10.63 -43.54 9.23
N HIS A 108 -10.13 -43.03 8.11
CA HIS A 108 -8.96 -42.14 8.03
C HIS A 108 -9.34 -40.69 7.69
N ASP A 109 -10.63 -40.40 7.56
CA ASP A 109 -11.16 -39.07 7.30
C ASP A 109 -11.71 -38.44 8.57
N TYR A 110 -11.16 -37.27 8.89
CA TYR A 110 -11.48 -36.54 10.11
C TYR A 110 -11.82 -35.10 9.73
N LEU A 111 -12.77 -34.50 10.44
CA LEU A 111 -13.10 -33.08 10.29
C LEU A 111 -13.36 -32.49 11.67
N HIS A 112 -12.56 -31.50 12.04
CA HIS A 112 -12.70 -30.78 13.29
C HIS A 112 -13.55 -29.52 13.08
N GLU A 113 -14.59 -29.33 13.90
CA GLU A 113 -15.55 -28.24 13.73
C GLU A 113 -14.89 -26.85 13.79
N ASP A 114 -13.89 -26.67 14.66
CA ASP A 114 -13.16 -25.40 14.76
C ASP A 114 -12.24 -25.07 13.58
N ASP A 115 -12.09 -25.98 12.60
CA ASP A 115 -11.45 -25.63 11.33
C ASP A 115 -12.43 -25.04 10.32
N VAL A 116 -13.73 -25.13 10.54
CA VAL A 116 -14.75 -24.61 9.62
C VAL A 116 -15.21 -23.24 10.11
N MET A 117 -15.07 -22.24 9.25
CA MET A 117 -15.35 -20.84 9.57
C MET A 117 -16.03 -20.15 8.39
N MET A 118 -16.98 -19.27 8.66
CA MET A 118 -17.60 -18.41 7.64
C MET A 118 -16.79 -17.12 7.52
N LEU A 119 -16.44 -16.76 6.29
CA LEU A 119 -15.88 -15.45 5.98
C LEU A 119 -17.00 -14.48 5.54
N SER A 120 -17.97 -15.00 4.78
CA SER A 120 -19.22 -14.33 4.42
C SER A 120 -20.32 -15.38 4.24
N PRO A 121 -21.60 -15.01 4.06
CA PRO A 121 -22.68 -15.99 3.88
C PRO A 121 -22.50 -16.94 2.68
N GLN A 122 -21.63 -16.58 1.72
CA GLN A 122 -21.35 -17.34 0.50
C GLN A 122 -19.92 -17.91 0.42
N THR A 123 -19.05 -17.60 1.39
CA THR A 123 -17.66 -18.06 1.43
C THR A 123 -17.35 -18.77 2.74
N CYS A 124 -17.08 -20.07 2.66
CA CYS A 124 -16.65 -20.89 3.80
C CYS A 124 -15.15 -21.16 3.72
N MET A 125 -14.44 -21.00 4.83
CA MET A 125 -13.05 -21.42 5.00
C MET A 125 -12.99 -22.72 5.81
N VAL A 126 -12.10 -23.63 5.41
CA VAL A 126 -11.87 -24.90 6.09
C VAL A 126 -10.37 -25.09 6.30
N GLY A 127 -9.92 -25.14 7.56
CA GLY A 127 -8.56 -25.53 7.92
C GLY A 127 -8.32 -26.99 7.57
N VAL A 128 -7.22 -27.30 6.86
CA VAL A 128 -6.88 -28.65 6.41
C VAL A 128 -5.48 -29.02 6.91
N GLY A 129 -5.39 -30.20 7.56
CA GLY A 129 -4.17 -30.74 8.15
C GLY A 129 -4.46 -32.06 8.85
N LEU A 130 -3.78 -32.37 9.97
CA LEU A 130 -3.98 -33.66 10.66
C LEU A 130 -5.31 -33.77 11.43
N LYS A 131 -5.89 -32.65 11.90
CA LYS A 131 -7.22 -32.64 12.55
C LYS A 131 -8.41 -32.65 11.58
N THR A 132 -8.18 -32.19 10.35
CA THR A 132 -9.20 -32.08 9.30
C THR A 132 -8.58 -32.49 7.98
N THR A 133 -8.90 -33.67 7.47
CA THR A 133 -8.23 -34.25 6.30
C THR A 133 -8.81 -33.71 4.99
N TYR A 134 -7.99 -33.73 3.94
CA TYR A 134 -8.44 -33.42 2.59
C TYR A 134 -9.54 -34.38 2.10
N GLY A 135 -9.48 -35.66 2.49
CA GLY A 135 -10.50 -36.65 2.14
C GLY A 135 -11.85 -36.32 2.78
N ALA A 136 -11.87 -35.89 4.04
CA ALA A 136 -13.09 -35.45 4.73
C ALA A 136 -13.70 -34.20 4.08
N LEU A 137 -12.87 -33.19 3.76
CA LEU A 137 -13.33 -32.00 3.02
C LEU A 137 -13.91 -32.38 1.66
N GLY A 138 -13.22 -33.24 0.90
CA GLY A 138 -13.69 -33.72 -0.40
C GLY A 138 -14.99 -34.51 -0.29
N HIS A 139 -15.14 -35.36 0.72
CA HIS A 139 -16.39 -36.09 0.97
C HIS A 139 -17.54 -35.13 1.32
N ALA A 140 -17.30 -34.12 2.16
CA ALA A 140 -18.31 -33.13 2.50
C ALA A 140 -18.79 -32.31 1.30
N ILE A 141 -17.87 -31.94 0.40
CA ILE A 141 -18.22 -31.30 -0.87
C ILE A 141 -19.04 -32.26 -1.76
N ARG A 142 -18.61 -33.52 -1.91
CA ARG A 142 -19.36 -34.56 -2.66
C ARG A 142 -20.71 -34.94 -2.06
N SER A 143 -20.93 -34.69 -0.78
CA SER A 143 -22.24 -34.87 -0.13
C SER A 143 -23.09 -33.60 -0.16
N GLY A 144 -22.64 -32.55 -0.85
CA GLY A 144 -23.38 -31.30 -1.07
C GLY A 144 -23.50 -30.40 0.14
N VAL A 145 -22.71 -30.62 1.19
CA VAL A 145 -22.75 -29.80 2.42
C VAL A 145 -22.58 -28.32 2.12
N PHE A 146 -21.69 -28.01 1.19
CA PHE A 146 -21.34 -26.64 0.78
C PHE A 146 -22.15 -26.13 -0.41
N ASP A 147 -23.25 -26.79 -0.82
CA ASP A 147 -24.03 -26.38 -2.01
C ASP A 147 -24.62 -24.98 -1.91
N SER A 148 -24.79 -24.42 -0.71
CA SER A 148 -25.21 -23.04 -0.50
C SER A 148 -24.07 -22.02 -0.56
N MET A 149 -22.82 -22.47 -0.71
CA MET A 149 -21.63 -21.62 -0.84
C MET A 149 -21.31 -21.36 -2.30
N ASP A 150 -20.89 -20.14 -2.63
CA ASP A 150 -20.24 -19.86 -3.90
C ASP A 150 -18.76 -20.25 -3.87
N ARG A 151 -18.15 -20.22 -2.68
CA ARG A 151 -16.72 -20.49 -2.49
C ARG A 151 -16.43 -21.33 -1.26
N VAL A 152 -15.54 -22.30 -1.43
CA VAL A 152 -14.93 -23.08 -0.35
C VAL A 152 -13.42 -22.89 -0.40
N VAL A 153 -12.84 -22.41 0.70
CA VAL A 153 -11.44 -22.00 0.80
C VAL A 153 -10.73 -22.95 1.74
N ALA A 154 -9.92 -23.86 1.19
CA ALA A 154 -9.14 -24.80 1.98
C ALA A 154 -7.83 -24.15 2.45
N VAL A 155 -7.70 -23.92 3.76
CA VAL A 155 -6.53 -23.32 4.40
C VAL A 155 -5.62 -24.42 4.94
N ARG A 156 -4.52 -24.66 4.24
CA ARG A 156 -3.62 -25.81 4.42
C ARG A 156 -2.50 -25.51 5.40
N ASP A 157 -2.41 -26.32 6.43
CA ASP A 157 -1.24 -26.41 7.31
C ASP A 157 -0.20 -27.37 6.71
N VAL A 158 0.50 -26.94 5.65
CA VAL A 158 1.46 -27.81 4.93
C VAL A 158 2.74 -28.04 5.73
N PHE A 159 3.28 -26.99 6.34
CA PHE A 159 4.58 -27.02 7.03
C PHE A 159 4.47 -27.32 8.54
N GLY A 160 3.27 -27.22 9.12
CA GLY A 160 2.97 -27.44 10.54
C GLY A 160 2.23 -28.75 10.80
N ARG A 161 2.78 -29.87 10.33
CA ARG A 161 2.09 -31.18 10.30
C ARG A 161 2.11 -31.91 11.65
N GLN A 162 1.49 -31.32 12.67
CA GLN A 162 1.38 -31.87 14.03
C GLN A 162 -0.10 -32.06 14.44
N LEU A 163 -0.37 -33.07 15.28
CA LEU A 163 -1.72 -33.39 15.74
C LEU A 163 -2.30 -32.31 16.65
N ASP A 164 -1.45 -31.62 17.40
CA ASP A 164 -1.77 -30.51 18.30
C ASP A 164 -1.83 -29.15 17.59
N ARG A 165 -1.82 -29.11 16.25
CA ARG A 165 -1.94 -27.87 15.49
C ARG A 165 -3.16 -27.04 15.93
N ALA A 166 -3.00 -25.73 15.92
CA ALA A 166 -4.10 -24.82 16.19
C ALA A 166 -5.11 -24.84 15.02
N THR A 167 -6.39 -24.92 15.35
CA THR A 167 -7.48 -24.88 14.36
C THR A 167 -7.64 -23.48 13.77
N LEU A 168 -8.43 -23.34 12.70
CA LEU A 168 -8.65 -22.05 12.07
C LEU A 168 -9.24 -21.01 13.06
N LYS A 169 -10.29 -21.36 13.81
CA LYS A 169 -10.89 -20.46 14.82
C LYS A 169 -9.96 -20.11 15.98
N GLN A 170 -8.94 -20.93 16.26
CA GLN A 170 -7.96 -20.65 17.31
C GLN A 170 -6.93 -19.59 16.90
N VAL A 171 -6.72 -19.40 15.59
CA VAL A 171 -5.68 -18.51 15.07
C VAL A 171 -6.20 -17.32 14.27
N MET A 172 -7.48 -17.31 13.91
CA MET A 172 -8.09 -16.17 13.23
C MET A 172 -9.57 -15.98 13.59
N GLY A 173 -10.01 -14.73 13.47
CA GLY A 173 -11.38 -14.25 13.63
C GLY A 173 -11.74 -13.27 12.51
N VAL A 174 -13.03 -13.10 12.21
CA VAL A 174 -13.52 -12.15 11.19
C VAL A 174 -14.34 -11.08 11.90
N PRO A 175 -13.68 -10.04 12.47
CA PRO A 175 -14.38 -9.04 13.26
C PRO A 175 -15.27 -8.11 12.42
N ALA A 176 -14.97 -7.93 11.12
CA ALA A 176 -15.74 -7.13 10.18
C ALA A 176 -15.71 -7.72 8.75
N ASN A 177 -16.53 -7.16 7.86
CA ASN A 177 -16.72 -7.67 6.48
C ASN A 177 -15.46 -7.53 5.60
N ASP A 178 -14.53 -6.66 5.98
CA ASP A 178 -13.30 -6.33 5.27
C ASP A 178 -12.06 -6.50 6.16
N ALA A 179 -12.17 -7.18 7.31
CA ALA A 179 -11.08 -7.36 8.24
C ALA A 179 -11.03 -8.75 8.86
N VAL A 180 -9.80 -9.26 9.01
CA VAL A 180 -9.50 -10.54 9.64
C VAL A 180 -8.51 -10.32 10.77
N ALA A 181 -8.89 -10.66 11.99
CA ALA A 181 -7.96 -10.72 13.11
C ALA A 181 -7.18 -12.03 13.05
N MET A 182 -5.86 -11.99 13.11
CA MET A 182 -5.01 -13.17 12.94
C MET A 182 -3.84 -13.16 13.92
N LEU A 183 -3.57 -14.30 14.57
CA LEU A 183 -2.41 -14.44 15.43
C LEU A 183 -1.10 -14.31 14.62
N ARG A 184 -0.16 -13.53 15.14
CA ARG A 184 1.18 -13.36 14.53
C ARG A 184 1.91 -14.68 14.30
N SER A 185 1.72 -15.63 15.21
CA SER A 185 2.30 -16.98 15.14
C SER A 185 1.72 -17.83 13.99
N ALA A 186 0.60 -17.43 13.41
CA ALA A 186 -0.04 -18.08 12.27
C ALA A 186 0.16 -17.33 10.96
N SER A 187 0.47 -16.03 10.99
CA SER A 187 0.73 -15.23 9.78
C SER A 187 2.20 -15.25 9.34
N LYS A 188 3.16 -15.43 10.27
CA LYS A 188 4.60 -15.39 10.00
C LYS A 188 5.26 -16.78 9.93
N PHE A 189 6.38 -16.84 9.20
CA PHE A 189 7.26 -18.02 9.07
C PHE A 189 7.66 -18.59 10.45
N PRO A 190 7.81 -19.93 10.62
CA PRO A 190 7.80 -21.01 9.63
C PRO A 190 6.43 -21.65 9.35
N ARG A 191 5.33 -21.14 9.93
CA ARG A 191 4.01 -21.78 9.87
C ARG A 191 3.10 -21.17 8.81
N GLN A 192 3.66 -20.85 7.63
CA GLN A 192 2.89 -20.27 6.53
C GLN A 192 1.75 -21.22 6.11
N ARG A 193 0.53 -20.70 6.08
CA ARG A 193 -0.64 -21.41 5.57
C ARG A 193 -0.83 -21.12 4.09
N LEU A 194 -1.15 -22.16 3.33
CA LEU A 194 -1.43 -22.06 1.90
C LEU A 194 -2.93 -22.22 1.64
N VAL A 195 -3.43 -21.60 0.59
CA VAL A 195 -4.86 -21.56 0.26
C VAL A 195 -5.10 -22.22 -1.08
N ASN A 196 -6.03 -23.18 -1.07
CA ASN A 196 -6.70 -23.64 -2.29
C ASN A 196 -8.13 -23.08 -2.29
N GLU A 197 -8.47 -22.26 -3.28
CA GLU A 197 -9.80 -21.70 -3.45
C GLU A 197 -10.59 -22.53 -4.46
N TYR A 198 -11.75 -23.03 -4.04
CA TYR A 198 -12.71 -23.72 -4.88
C TYR A 198 -13.94 -22.84 -5.10
N VAL A 199 -14.36 -22.68 -6.34
CA VAL A 199 -15.52 -21.86 -6.73
C VAL A 199 -16.60 -22.74 -7.34
N LYS A 200 -17.86 -22.46 -6.99
CA LYS A 200 -19.01 -23.21 -7.47
C LYS A 200 -19.16 -23.04 -8.98
N VAL A 201 -19.40 -24.15 -9.68
CA VAL A 201 -19.64 -24.17 -11.12
C VAL A 201 -21.04 -23.63 -11.37
N SER A 202 -21.14 -22.51 -12.10
CA SER A 202 -22.43 -21.99 -12.53
C SER A 202 -23.06 -22.95 -13.56
N ALA A 203 -24.39 -23.09 -13.52
CA ALA A 203 -25.11 -23.97 -14.47
C ALA A 203 -24.87 -23.61 -15.95
N ASN A 204 -24.40 -22.39 -16.25
CA ASN A 204 -24.13 -21.91 -17.61
C ASN A 204 -22.69 -22.17 -18.10
N SER A 205 -21.79 -22.71 -17.26
CA SER A 205 -20.37 -22.93 -17.61
C SER A 205 -20.03 -24.39 -17.94
N ALA A 206 -21.00 -25.30 -17.97
CA ALA A 206 -20.79 -26.74 -18.19
C ALA A 206 -20.27 -27.13 -19.61
N GLY A 207 -19.92 -26.17 -20.46
CA GLY A 207 -19.45 -26.39 -21.84
C GLY A 207 -18.12 -25.73 -22.23
N ALA A 208 -17.45 -25.00 -21.34
CA ALA A 208 -16.20 -24.31 -21.70
C ALA A 208 -15.00 -24.93 -20.97
N SER A 209 -14.24 -25.77 -21.68
CA SER A 209 -12.87 -26.11 -21.28
C SER A 209 -12.01 -24.85 -21.36
N GLN A 210 -11.84 -24.16 -20.23
CA GLN A 210 -10.83 -23.11 -20.11
C GLN A 210 -9.44 -23.76 -20.16
N LYS A 211 -8.82 -23.75 -21.34
CA LYS A 211 -7.36 -23.84 -21.46
C LYS A 211 -6.79 -22.61 -20.76
N VAL A 212 -6.04 -22.84 -19.69
CA VAL A 212 -5.19 -21.82 -19.07
C VAL A 212 -4.01 -21.60 -20.02
N ASP A 213 -3.95 -20.44 -20.66
CA ASP A 213 -2.82 -20.06 -21.51
C ASP A 213 -1.58 -19.80 -20.65
N GLY A 214 -0.46 -20.44 -21.02
CA GLY A 214 0.89 -19.94 -20.75
C GLY A 214 1.66 -20.47 -19.53
N GLY A 215 1.16 -21.44 -18.77
CA GLY A 215 1.92 -22.09 -17.68
C GLY A 215 2.64 -23.35 -18.15
N LEU A 216 3.87 -23.60 -17.65
CA LEU A 216 4.52 -24.92 -17.76
C LEU A 216 3.51 -26.02 -17.40
N PRO A 217 3.46 -27.15 -18.13
CA PRO A 217 2.59 -28.26 -17.75
C PRO A 217 2.87 -28.63 -16.30
N LEU A 218 1.80 -28.70 -15.49
CA LEU A 218 1.84 -29.02 -14.07
C LEU A 218 2.65 -30.32 -13.86
N ALA A 219 3.93 -30.17 -13.52
CA ALA A 219 4.78 -31.28 -13.15
C ALA A 219 4.23 -31.86 -11.85
N SER A 220 3.78 -33.12 -11.92
CA SER A 220 3.18 -33.91 -10.84
C SER A 220 2.03 -33.22 -10.10
N THR A 221 0.92 -32.97 -10.78
CA THR A 221 -0.39 -33.14 -10.12
C THR A 221 -0.54 -34.61 -9.80
N ASP A 222 -0.20 -35.02 -8.58
CA ASP A 222 -0.89 -36.16 -7.98
C ASP A 222 -2.39 -35.92 -8.17
N GLU A 223 -3.11 -36.96 -8.62
CA GLU A 223 -4.55 -36.97 -8.95
C GLU A 223 -5.48 -36.52 -7.81
N LEU A 224 -4.93 -36.11 -6.67
CA LEU A 224 -5.62 -35.64 -5.47
C LEU A 224 -5.89 -34.12 -5.44
N SER A 225 -5.14 -33.26 -6.14
CA SER A 225 -5.31 -31.80 -6.00
C SER A 225 -6.24 -31.17 -7.05
N THR A 226 -6.34 -31.75 -8.24
CA THR A 226 -7.07 -31.18 -9.38
C THR A 226 -8.51 -31.67 -9.53
N LYS A 227 -8.93 -32.71 -8.79
CA LYS A 227 -10.35 -33.07 -8.67
C LYS A 227 -10.64 -33.52 -7.25
N MET A 228 -11.38 -32.72 -6.48
CA MET A 228 -12.18 -33.24 -5.36
C MET A 228 -13.30 -34.21 -5.83
N GLY A 229 -13.22 -34.72 -7.07
CA GLY A 229 -14.12 -35.70 -7.66
C GLY A 229 -15.52 -35.17 -7.96
N ASP A 230 -15.75 -33.85 -7.90
CA ASP A 230 -17.09 -33.27 -7.92
C ASP A 230 -17.23 -32.22 -9.03
N SER A 231 -18.27 -32.33 -9.85
CA SER A 231 -18.61 -31.37 -10.90
C SER A 231 -19.16 -30.05 -10.36
N ARG A 232 -19.42 -29.94 -9.05
CA ARG A 232 -20.01 -28.75 -8.42
C ARG A 232 -19.03 -27.63 -8.11
N PHE A 233 -17.76 -27.93 -7.83
CA PHE A 233 -16.75 -26.93 -7.47
C PHE A 233 -15.47 -27.14 -8.28
N VAL A 234 -14.90 -26.05 -8.79
CA VAL A 234 -13.64 -26.05 -9.53
C VAL A 234 -12.56 -25.31 -8.76
N LEU A 235 -11.33 -25.84 -8.77
CA LEU A 235 -10.17 -25.19 -8.21
C LEU A 235 -9.83 -23.95 -9.03
N ARG A 236 -9.86 -22.77 -8.41
CA ARG A 236 -9.55 -21.48 -9.03
C ARG A 236 -8.14 -20.99 -8.71
N ARG A 237 -7.72 -21.11 -7.45
CA ARG A 237 -6.38 -20.75 -6.97
C ARG A 237 -5.81 -21.91 -6.17
N HIS A 238 -4.50 -22.15 -6.32
CA HIS A 238 -3.79 -23.27 -5.69
C HIS A 238 -2.52 -22.76 -5.02
N ASP A 239 -2.29 -23.17 -3.77
CA ASP A 239 -1.09 -22.87 -2.99
C ASP A 239 -0.76 -21.38 -2.83
N VAL A 240 -1.79 -20.53 -2.71
CA VAL A 240 -1.61 -19.09 -2.46
C VAL A 240 -1.32 -18.84 -0.98
N ASN A 241 -0.43 -17.90 -0.65
CA ASN A 241 -0.22 -17.51 0.75
C ASN A 241 -1.54 -17.00 1.38
N LEU A 242 -1.90 -17.43 2.59
CA LEU A 242 -3.17 -17.04 3.22
C LEU A 242 -3.34 -15.52 3.38
N VAL A 243 -2.30 -14.80 3.80
CA VAL A 243 -2.33 -13.34 3.96
C VAL A 243 -2.45 -12.66 2.60
N GLU A 244 -1.75 -13.18 1.59
CA GLU A 244 -1.86 -12.70 0.21
C GLU A 244 -3.28 -12.88 -0.33
N TRP A 245 -3.87 -14.05 -0.07
CA TRP A 245 -5.25 -14.34 -0.44
C TRP A 245 -6.23 -13.36 0.20
N PHE A 246 -6.05 -13.02 1.49
CA PHE A 246 -6.88 -12.02 2.16
C PHE A 246 -6.77 -10.64 1.50
N HIS A 247 -5.54 -10.18 1.23
CA HIS A 247 -5.33 -8.88 0.57
C HIS A 247 -5.90 -8.83 -0.85
N GLU A 248 -5.79 -9.92 -1.62
CA GLU A 248 -6.41 -10.03 -2.95
C GLU A 248 -7.93 -9.98 -2.90
N GLU A 249 -8.51 -10.52 -1.82
CA GLU A 249 -9.94 -10.50 -1.54
C GLU A 249 -10.43 -9.19 -0.90
N GLY A 250 -9.53 -8.23 -0.67
CA GLY A 250 -9.86 -6.94 -0.08
C GLY A 250 -10.00 -6.95 1.45
N TYR A 251 -9.57 -8.02 2.12
CA TYR A 251 -9.53 -8.07 3.58
C TYR A 251 -8.24 -7.46 4.10
N ARG A 252 -8.36 -6.64 5.13
CA ARG A 252 -7.24 -6.23 5.98
C ARG A 252 -6.90 -7.31 6.99
N VAL A 253 -5.61 -7.50 7.27
CA VAL A 253 -5.14 -8.41 8.32
C VAL A 253 -4.78 -7.61 9.58
N LEU A 254 -5.47 -7.89 10.69
CA LEU A 254 -5.22 -7.30 12.01
C LEU A 254 -4.34 -8.24 12.83
N PRO A 255 -3.06 -7.91 13.06
CA PRO A 255 -2.16 -8.80 13.76
C PRO A 255 -2.49 -8.82 15.26
N CYS A 256 -2.61 -10.02 15.80
CA CYS A 256 -2.93 -10.27 17.21
C CYS A 256 -1.77 -10.98 17.91
N ASP A 257 -1.41 -10.49 19.10
CA ASP A 257 -0.36 -11.09 19.93
C ASP A 257 -0.85 -12.31 20.71
N SER A 258 -2.15 -12.40 20.96
CA SER A 258 -2.76 -13.47 21.76
C SER A 258 -4.18 -13.78 21.29
N THR A 259 -4.67 -14.97 21.64
CA THR A 259 -6.07 -15.36 21.42
C THR A 259 -7.03 -14.42 22.12
N SER A 260 -6.67 -13.91 23.31
CA SER A 260 -7.50 -12.92 24.03
C SER A 260 -7.58 -11.58 23.29
N HIS A 261 -6.51 -11.12 22.64
CA HIS A 261 -6.56 -9.93 21.78
C HIS A 261 -7.51 -10.16 20.59
N MET A 262 -7.38 -11.30 19.91
CA MET A 262 -8.24 -11.67 18.78
C MET A 262 -9.72 -11.78 19.16
N GLN A 263 -10.02 -12.36 20.33
CA GLN A 263 -11.39 -12.47 20.86
C GLN A 263 -11.99 -11.09 21.11
N ARG A 264 -11.24 -10.19 21.79
CA ARG A 264 -11.69 -8.81 22.03
C ARG A 264 -12.04 -8.10 20.72
N LEU A 265 -11.19 -8.19 19.69
CA LEU A 265 -11.50 -7.59 18.38
C LEU A 265 -12.76 -8.17 17.74
N SER A 266 -13.00 -9.48 17.91
CA SER A 266 -14.17 -10.16 17.35
C SER A 266 -15.48 -9.77 18.05
N GLU A 267 -15.39 -9.43 19.33
CA GLU A 267 -16.50 -8.98 20.19
C GLU A 267 -16.79 -7.48 20.07
N MET A 268 -15.88 -6.68 19.50
CA MET A 268 -16.08 -5.25 19.33
C MET A 268 -17.20 -4.95 18.31
N ASP A 269 -18.09 -4.03 18.69
CA ASP A 269 -19.13 -3.49 17.79
C ASP A 269 -18.53 -2.66 16.65
N LYS A 270 -17.41 -1.99 16.92
CA LYS A 270 -16.65 -1.19 15.95
C LYS A 270 -15.17 -1.49 16.08
N LEU A 271 -14.53 -1.77 14.95
CA LEU A 271 -13.09 -1.90 14.88
C LEU A 271 -12.40 -0.57 15.21
N PRO A 272 -11.18 -0.62 15.81
CA PRO A 272 -10.42 0.59 16.06
C PRO A 272 -10.04 1.28 14.75
N VAL A 273 -10.07 2.62 14.78
CA VAL A 273 -9.53 3.46 13.72
C VAL A 273 -8.04 3.16 13.55
N GLN A 274 -7.57 3.20 12.31
CA GLN A 274 -6.20 2.89 11.95
C GLN A 274 -5.38 4.16 11.84
N GLN A 275 -4.15 4.12 12.31
CA GLN A 275 -3.22 5.21 12.09
C GLN A 275 -2.63 5.19 10.67
N SER A 276 -2.38 3.99 10.14
CA SER A 276 -1.66 3.75 8.89
C SER A 276 -2.35 2.67 8.07
N THR A 277 -1.92 2.52 6.81
CA THR A 277 -2.48 1.57 5.82
C THR A 277 -1.34 0.86 5.09
N ASN A 278 -1.63 -0.32 4.53
CA ASN A 278 -0.71 -1.07 3.69
C ASN A 278 -0.95 -0.78 2.19
N HIS A 279 -1.83 0.16 1.88
CA HIS A 279 -2.26 0.48 0.52
C HIS A 279 -1.92 1.93 0.21
N VAL A 280 -1.13 2.16 -0.84
CA VAL A 280 -0.59 3.49 -1.15
C VAL A 280 -0.69 3.82 -2.63
N LEU A 281 -0.70 5.11 -2.94
CA LEU A 281 -0.52 5.67 -4.27
C LEU A 281 0.85 6.34 -4.35
N MET A 282 1.54 6.09 -5.45
CA MET A 282 2.87 6.62 -5.75
C MET A 282 2.90 7.13 -7.19
N VAL A 283 3.74 8.13 -7.48
CA VAL A 283 3.92 8.64 -8.84
C VAL A 283 5.40 8.56 -9.20
N ALA A 284 5.75 7.73 -10.19
CA ALA A 284 7.10 7.58 -10.67
C ALA A 284 7.61 8.92 -11.24
N PRO A 285 8.86 9.32 -10.94
CA PRO A 285 9.46 10.59 -11.37
C PRO A 285 9.86 10.62 -12.86
N THR A 286 8.96 10.20 -13.76
CA THR A 286 9.23 10.02 -15.20
C THR A 286 9.35 11.32 -16.00
N ALA A 287 8.92 12.45 -15.42
CA ALA A 287 9.19 13.80 -15.92
C ALA A 287 9.64 14.74 -14.80
N PHE A 288 10.48 14.23 -13.91
CA PHE A 288 11.05 15.00 -12.80
C PHE A 288 12.18 15.91 -13.30
N HIS A 289 12.22 17.13 -12.76
CA HIS A 289 13.26 18.14 -12.90
C HIS A 289 13.09 19.19 -11.79
N SER A 290 13.97 20.19 -11.70
CA SER A 290 13.81 21.27 -10.72
C SER A 290 12.51 22.06 -10.93
N ASN A 291 11.82 22.48 -9.87
CA ASN A 291 10.60 23.27 -9.92
C ASN A 291 10.79 24.70 -9.37
N PRO A 292 11.07 25.71 -10.23
CA PRO A 292 11.24 27.08 -9.80
C PRO A 292 10.02 27.67 -9.06
N ASP A 293 8.80 27.29 -9.44
CA ASP A 293 7.57 27.80 -8.83
C ASP A 293 7.43 27.37 -7.36
N ALA A 294 7.84 26.13 -7.05
CA ALA A 294 7.81 25.60 -5.69
C ALA A 294 9.06 25.99 -4.88
N ALA A 295 10.20 26.22 -5.53
CA ALA A 295 11.43 26.63 -4.86
C ALA A 295 11.33 28.02 -4.19
N LEU A 296 10.34 28.85 -4.56
CA LEU A 296 10.11 30.17 -3.97
C LEU A 296 9.85 30.12 -2.46
N ASP A 297 9.19 29.05 -1.97
CA ASP A 297 8.81 28.88 -0.57
C ASP A 297 9.17 27.49 0.00
N ASN A 298 9.71 26.58 -0.81
CA ASN A 298 10.34 25.34 -0.34
C ASN A 298 11.86 25.51 -0.22
N HIS A 299 12.31 25.94 0.96
CA HIS A 299 13.74 26.17 1.22
C HIS A 299 14.60 24.91 1.34
N TYR A 300 14.01 23.71 1.22
CA TYR A 300 14.74 22.44 1.19
C TYR A 300 15.13 22.03 -0.23
N MET A 301 14.58 22.68 -1.26
CA MET A 301 15.06 22.54 -2.63
C MET A 301 16.41 23.26 -2.76
N ALA A 302 17.43 22.57 -3.27
CA ALA A 302 18.67 23.23 -3.62
C ALA A 302 18.39 24.28 -4.72
N ALA A 303 19.03 25.45 -4.62
CA ALA A 303 19.01 26.42 -5.70
C ALA A 303 19.46 25.70 -6.98
N ALA A 304 18.59 25.64 -7.98
CA ALA A 304 18.95 25.10 -9.28
C ALA A 304 20.23 25.80 -9.71
N ALA A 305 21.26 25.03 -10.07
CA ALA A 305 22.42 25.57 -10.73
C ALA A 305 21.99 25.97 -12.15
N SER A 306 21.17 27.01 -12.28
CA SER A 306 21.04 27.77 -13.51
C SER A 306 22.39 28.44 -13.70
N ALA A 307 23.33 27.71 -14.33
CA ALA A 307 24.57 28.28 -14.80
C ALA A 307 24.16 29.36 -15.81
N THR A 308 24.20 30.63 -15.40
CA THR A 308 23.94 31.75 -16.29
C THR A 308 24.82 31.60 -17.54
N GLY A 309 24.22 31.25 -18.68
CA GLY A 309 24.91 30.96 -19.94
C GLY A 309 24.91 29.49 -20.41
N SER A 310 24.17 28.56 -19.79
CA SER A 310 23.93 27.22 -20.36
C SER A 310 23.10 27.28 -21.63
N SER A 311 23.43 26.43 -22.61
CA SER A 311 22.55 26.21 -23.77
C SER A 311 21.33 25.39 -23.35
N GLU A 312 20.21 25.54 -24.08
CA GLU A 312 19.00 24.72 -23.85
C GLU A 312 19.30 23.21 -23.88
N ASP A 313 20.24 22.77 -24.73
CA ASP A 313 20.65 21.37 -24.80
C ASP A 313 21.40 20.92 -23.54
N ALA A 314 22.21 21.80 -22.92
CA ALA A 314 22.91 21.49 -21.69
C ALA A 314 21.94 21.37 -20.49
N GLU A 315 20.92 22.22 -20.45
CA GLU A 315 19.85 22.14 -19.44
C GLU A 315 19.02 20.86 -19.60
N ARG A 316 18.63 20.52 -20.83
CA ARG A 316 17.92 19.25 -21.12
C ARG A 316 18.73 18.03 -20.71
N LEU A 317 20.03 17.98 -21.05
CA LEU A 317 20.90 16.87 -20.67
C LEU A 317 21.07 16.78 -19.14
N TYR A 318 21.12 17.92 -18.45
CA TYR A 318 21.18 17.97 -16.99
C TYR A 318 19.90 17.41 -16.36
N ASP A 319 18.73 17.82 -16.85
CA ASP A 319 17.44 17.32 -16.38
C ASP A 319 17.27 15.82 -16.67
N GLU A 320 17.70 15.35 -17.83
CA GLU A 320 17.72 13.91 -18.16
C GLU A 320 18.61 13.11 -17.18
N ALA A 321 19.79 13.63 -16.84
CA ALA A 321 20.69 13.00 -15.88
C ALA A 321 20.10 12.96 -14.46
N ILE A 322 19.49 14.06 -14.00
CA ILE A 322 18.77 14.10 -12.73
C ILE A 322 17.64 13.07 -12.73
N ARG A 323 16.81 13.07 -13.78
CA ARG A 323 15.66 12.19 -13.92
C ARG A 323 16.08 10.72 -13.88
N ALA A 324 17.14 10.35 -14.59
CA ALA A 324 17.67 8.98 -14.58
C ALA A 324 18.12 8.57 -13.17
N GLN A 325 18.82 9.45 -12.46
CA GLN A 325 19.27 9.18 -11.09
C GLN A 325 18.09 9.06 -10.11
N VAL A 326 17.12 9.97 -10.18
CA VAL A 326 15.94 9.97 -9.31
C VAL A 326 15.05 8.75 -9.59
N LEU A 327 14.96 8.28 -10.85
CA LEU A 327 14.26 7.03 -11.16
C LEU A 327 14.92 5.79 -10.53
N LEU A 328 16.26 5.74 -10.45
CA LEU A 328 16.97 4.66 -9.77
C LEU A 328 16.70 4.68 -8.26
N GLU A 329 16.79 5.87 -7.65
CA GLU A 329 16.47 6.09 -6.23
C GLU A 329 15.02 5.71 -5.90
N TYR A 330 14.08 6.15 -6.74
CA TYR A 330 12.66 5.88 -6.58
C TYR A 330 12.33 4.40 -6.78
N ASN A 331 13.02 3.71 -7.70
CA ASN A 331 12.89 2.27 -7.85
C ASN A 331 13.37 1.53 -6.61
N ALA A 332 14.46 1.98 -5.96
CA ALA A 332 14.92 1.41 -4.71
C ALA A 332 13.90 1.63 -3.58
N LEU A 333 13.32 2.83 -3.47
CA LEU A 333 12.23 3.12 -2.54
C LEU A 333 11.02 2.22 -2.80
N TYR A 334 10.54 2.17 -4.04
CA TYR A 334 9.41 1.33 -4.45
C TYR A 334 9.66 -0.15 -4.12
N THR A 335 10.87 -0.64 -4.37
CA THR A 335 11.26 -2.03 -4.06
C THR A 335 11.24 -2.28 -2.55
N ALA A 336 11.84 -1.41 -1.74
CA ALA A 336 11.83 -1.53 -0.28
C ALA A 336 10.41 -1.46 0.30
N LEU A 337 9.52 -0.66 -0.30
CA LEU A 337 8.13 -0.58 0.12
C LEU A 337 7.33 -1.83 -0.28
N THR A 338 7.48 -2.33 -1.51
CA THR A 338 6.56 -3.35 -2.08
C THR A 338 7.02 -4.79 -1.91
N LEU A 339 8.32 -5.06 -1.75
CA LEU A 339 8.81 -6.42 -1.51
C LEU A 339 8.49 -6.89 -0.09
N ARG A 340 8.55 -8.20 0.11
CA ARG A 340 8.36 -8.87 1.42
C ARG A 340 9.71 -9.32 1.96
N GLY A 341 9.90 -9.23 3.26
CA GLY A 341 11.11 -9.69 3.95
C GLY A 341 11.71 -8.61 4.85
N ASN A 342 12.86 -8.92 5.46
CA ASN A 342 13.52 -8.00 6.37
C ASN A 342 13.93 -6.70 5.66
N GLY A 343 13.65 -5.55 6.27
CA GLY A 343 13.92 -4.25 5.69
C GLY A 343 12.97 -3.87 4.55
N CYS A 344 11.89 -4.62 4.33
CA CYS A 344 10.86 -4.30 3.36
C CYS A 344 9.46 -4.29 4.00
N ALA A 345 8.56 -3.43 3.51
CA ALA A 345 7.23 -3.28 4.10
C ALA A 345 6.19 -4.27 3.54
N GLY A 346 6.24 -4.57 2.25
CA GLY A 346 5.25 -5.38 1.54
C GLY A 346 3.93 -4.65 1.33
N VAL A 347 3.96 -3.33 1.15
CA VAL A 347 2.77 -2.51 0.84
C VAL A 347 2.29 -2.74 -0.59
N ARG A 348 0.99 -2.57 -0.79
CA ARG A 348 0.35 -2.52 -2.10
C ARG A 348 0.44 -1.10 -2.67
N ALA A 349 1.29 -0.89 -3.66
CA ALA A 349 1.44 0.40 -4.30
C ALA A 349 0.70 0.49 -5.65
N HIS A 350 -0.06 1.56 -5.84
CA HIS A 350 -0.55 2.01 -7.14
C HIS A 350 0.43 3.01 -7.72
N LEU A 351 1.29 2.53 -8.62
CA LEU A 351 2.30 3.36 -9.26
C LEU A 351 1.76 3.97 -10.54
N PHE A 352 1.72 5.29 -10.59
CA PHE A 352 1.41 6.06 -11.78
C PHE A 352 2.66 6.73 -12.36
N THR A 353 2.54 7.30 -13.56
CA THR A 353 3.62 8.03 -14.23
C THR A 353 3.14 9.40 -14.69
N HIS A 354 4.05 10.34 -14.84
CA HIS A 354 3.79 11.62 -15.49
C HIS A 354 4.77 11.89 -16.64
N SER A 355 4.44 12.85 -17.49
CA SER A 355 5.22 13.20 -18.68
C SER A 355 5.40 14.70 -18.78
N ASP A 356 6.42 15.15 -19.51
CA ASP A 356 6.82 16.57 -19.57
C ASP A 356 5.65 17.50 -19.98
N HIS A 357 4.75 17.05 -20.85
CA HIS A 357 3.58 17.82 -21.29
C HIS A 357 2.59 18.19 -20.17
N HIS A 358 2.60 17.50 -19.02
CA HIS A 358 1.78 17.87 -17.88
C HIS A 358 2.29 19.15 -17.20
N GLY A 359 3.60 19.43 -17.31
CA GLY A 359 4.24 20.57 -16.64
C GLY A 359 4.18 20.48 -15.11
N THR A 360 4.32 19.27 -14.55
CA THR A 360 4.20 18.97 -13.12
C THR A 360 5.42 18.20 -12.61
N PRO A 361 6.61 18.83 -12.49
CA PRO A 361 7.83 18.15 -12.03
C PRO A 361 7.69 17.51 -10.65
N ASP A 362 6.92 18.14 -9.76
CA ASP A 362 6.67 17.69 -8.38
C ASP A 362 5.54 16.66 -8.24
N ALA A 363 4.99 16.13 -9.35
CA ALA A 363 3.93 15.12 -9.31
C ALA A 363 4.32 13.84 -8.54
N VAL A 364 5.64 13.62 -8.35
CA VAL A 364 6.22 12.60 -7.48
C VAL A 364 5.79 12.71 -6.01
N PHE A 365 5.23 13.84 -5.57
CA PHE A 365 4.74 14.08 -4.21
C PHE A 365 3.20 14.13 -4.14
N PRO A 366 2.49 12.98 -4.31
CA PRO A 366 1.03 12.97 -4.44
C PRO A 366 0.28 13.30 -3.15
N ASN A 367 0.93 13.21 -2.00
CA ASN A 367 0.31 13.34 -0.67
C ASN A 367 -0.26 14.75 -0.39
N ASN A 368 0.09 15.73 -1.21
CA ASN A 368 -0.28 17.13 -1.01
C ASN A 368 -1.64 17.50 -1.60
N TRP A 369 -2.11 16.83 -2.65
CA TRP A 369 -3.32 17.24 -3.36
C TRP A 369 -4.56 16.42 -3.00
N PHE A 370 -4.41 15.27 -2.32
CA PHE A 370 -5.54 14.50 -1.78
C PHE A 370 -5.20 13.74 -0.49
N SER A 371 -6.25 13.27 0.17
CA SER A 371 -6.19 12.27 1.24
C SER A 371 -7.45 11.42 1.24
N THR A 372 -7.36 10.24 1.84
CA THR A 372 -8.47 9.30 1.97
C THR A 372 -8.73 9.00 3.45
N HIS A 373 -9.99 8.72 3.79
CA HIS A 373 -10.47 8.55 5.15
C HIS A 373 -11.55 7.46 5.18
N THR A 374 -11.56 6.62 6.23
CA THR A 374 -12.54 5.55 6.39
C THR A 374 -13.83 6.01 7.05
N ASP A 375 -14.89 5.22 6.90
CA ASP A 375 -16.13 5.35 7.65
C ASP A 375 -15.94 5.22 9.16
N LEU A 376 -15.03 4.35 9.62
CA LEU A 376 -14.66 4.24 11.04
C LEU A 376 -14.01 5.52 11.57
N GLU A 377 -13.25 6.22 10.73
CA GLU A 377 -12.53 7.44 11.08
C GLU A 377 -13.47 8.66 11.11
N VAL A 378 -14.22 8.89 10.03
CA VAL A 378 -14.97 10.14 9.81
C VAL A 378 -16.47 9.95 9.53
N GLY A 379 -16.98 8.73 9.64
CA GLY A 379 -18.40 8.40 9.51
C GLY A 379 -18.83 7.91 8.11
N GLU A 380 -18.07 8.28 7.07
CA GLU A 380 -18.23 7.77 5.70
C GLU A 380 -16.89 7.73 4.97
N CYS A 381 -16.72 6.82 4.01
CA CYS A 381 -15.50 6.71 3.22
C CYS A 381 -15.32 7.95 2.34
N THR A 382 -14.34 8.79 2.66
CA THR A 382 -14.18 10.14 2.11
C THR A 382 -12.87 10.31 1.35
N LEU A 383 -12.96 10.86 0.14
CA LEU A 383 -11.84 11.43 -0.62
C LEU A 383 -11.83 12.96 -0.44
N VAL A 384 -10.73 13.53 0.03
CA VAL A 384 -10.57 14.99 0.14
C VAL A 384 -9.64 15.49 -0.95
N LEU A 385 -10.04 16.54 -1.68
CA LEU A 385 -9.20 17.24 -2.66
C LEU A 385 -8.76 18.59 -2.11
N TYR A 386 -7.48 18.89 -2.21
CA TYR A 386 -6.86 20.01 -1.51
C TYR A 386 -6.43 21.16 -2.43
N PRO A 387 -6.58 22.43 -2.00
CA PRO A 387 -6.06 23.59 -2.72
C PRO A 387 -4.54 23.70 -2.58
N MET A 388 -3.87 23.89 -3.72
CA MET A 388 -2.40 23.95 -3.80
C MET A 388 -1.94 25.37 -4.13
N LYS A 389 -0.88 25.85 -3.48
CA LYS A 389 -0.37 27.21 -3.72
C LYS A 389 0.22 27.37 -5.12
N PRO A 390 1.22 26.57 -5.57
CA PRO A 390 1.83 26.72 -6.88
C PRO A 390 0.85 26.33 -7.97
N LEU A 391 0.80 27.14 -9.02
CA LEU A 391 -0.13 26.95 -10.13
C LEU A 391 0.13 25.65 -10.88
N ASN A 392 1.41 25.29 -11.08
CA ASN A 392 1.76 24.05 -11.76
C ASN A 392 1.32 22.82 -10.95
N ARG A 393 1.50 22.82 -9.63
CA ARG A 393 1.09 21.73 -8.75
C ARG A 393 -0.43 21.47 -8.73
N ARG A 394 -1.25 22.47 -9.06
CA ARG A 394 -2.71 22.28 -9.20
C ARG A 394 -3.09 21.31 -10.33
N LYS A 395 -2.22 21.18 -11.34
CA LYS A 395 -2.39 20.26 -12.48
C LYS A 395 -2.07 18.80 -12.13
N GLU A 396 -1.48 18.54 -10.96
CA GLU A 396 -1.21 17.18 -10.46
C GLU A 396 -2.51 16.41 -10.16
N ARG A 397 -3.62 17.13 -9.91
CA ARG A 397 -4.97 16.56 -9.81
C ARG A 397 -5.48 16.17 -11.18
N ARG A 398 -5.07 15.00 -11.65
CA ARG A 398 -5.37 14.51 -13.00
C ARG A 398 -6.64 13.64 -13.04
N PRO A 399 -7.50 13.78 -14.06
CA PRO A 399 -8.74 12.99 -14.17
C PRO A 399 -8.51 11.48 -14.10
N GLU A 400 -7.47 10.95 -14.73
CA GLU A 400 -7.16 9.53 -14.74
C GLU A 400 -6.84 8.96 -13.34
N PHE A 401 -6.37 9.80 -12.42
CA PHE A 401 -6.16 9.40 -11.03
C PHE A 401 -7.48 9.30 -10.29
N LEU A 402 -8.35 10.30 -10.48
CA LEU A 402 -9.66 10.34 -9.87
C LEU A 402 -10.51 9.17 -10.38
N ASP A 403 -10.50 8.89 -11.68
CA ASP A 403 -11.18 7.73 -12.26
C ASP A 403 -10.70 6.42 -11.64
N ARG A 404 -9.40 6.28 -11.39
CA ARG A 404 -8.84 5.10 -10.75
C ARG A 404 -9.27 4.98 -9.27
N LEU A 405 -9.30 6.09 -8.53
CA LEU A 405 -9.79 6.11 -7.15
C LEU A 405 -11.30 5.82 -7.08
N HIS A 406 -12.07 6.35 -8.02
CA HIS A 406 -13.50 6.07 -8.16
C HIS A 406 -13.76 4.61 -8.52
N ALA A 407 -12.92 3.98 -9.34
CA ALA A 407 -13.02 2.57 -9.69
C ALA A 407 -12.79 1.61 -8.50
N PHE A 408 -12.31 2.10 -7.35
CA PHE A 408 -12.33 1.32 -6.12
C PHE A 408 -13.74 1.18 -5.52
N GLU A 409 -14.71 2.00 -5.95
CA GLU A 409 -16.09 2.06 -5.45
C GLU A 409 -16.18 2.15 -3.91
N ARG A 410 -15.10 2.62 -3.28
CA ARG A 410 -14.93 2.71 -1.81
C ARG A 410 -15.28 4.10 -1.29
N TYR A 411 -14.86 5.15 -2.00
CA TYR A 411 -15.04 6.54 -1.59
C TYR A 411 -16.43 7.03 -2.00
N THR A 412 -17.38 6.99 -1.05
CA THR A 412 -18.79 7.37 -1.26
C THR A 412 -19.00 8.88 -1.17
N TYR A 413 -18.05 9.61 -0.58
CA TYR A 413 -18.10 11.06 -0.45
C TYR A 413 -16.81 11.72 -0.95
N VAL A 414 -16.94 12.86 -1.64
CA VAL A 414 -15.81 13.68 -2.11
C VAL A 414 -15.92 15.08 -1.52
N ALA A 415 -14.97 15.43 -0.66
CA ALA A 415 -14.82 16.76 -0.10
C ALA A 415 -13.84 17.59 -0.95
N ASP A 416 -14.37 18.41 -1.85
CA ASP A 416 -13.56 19.27 -2.72
C ASP A 416 -13.31 20.65 -2.10
N LEU A 417 -12.08 20.87 -1.61
CA LEU A 417 -11.63 22.15 -1.07
C LEU A 417 -10.90 23.03 -2.09
N THR A 418 -10.72 22.56 -3.33
CA THR A 418 -9.91 23.23 -4.36
C THR A 418 -10.45 24.60 -4.74
N ARG A 419 -11.76 24.87 -4.56
CA ARG A 419 -12.36 26.19 -4.81
C ARG A 419 -11.64 27.32 -4.07
N SER A 420 -11.05 27.04 -2.91
CA SER A 420 -10.33 28.02 -2.08
C SER A 420 -9.11 28.62 -2.79
N GLU A 421 -8.47 27.88 -3.70
CA GLU A 421 -7.28 28.34 -4.45
C GLU A 421 -7.63 29.31 -5.60
N ARG A 422 -8.93 29.44 -5.94
CA ARG A 422 -9.46 30.29 -7.01
C ARG A 422 -10.19 31.54 -6.50
N MET A 423 -10.26 31.71 -5.18
CA MET A 423 -10.84 32.90 -4.57
C MET A 423 -10.00 34.15 -4.86
N LYS A 424 -10.62 35.34 -4.76
CA LYS A 424 -9.92 36.63 -4.89
C LYS A 424 -8.74 36.76 -3.91
N SER A 425 -8.92 36.23 -2.70
CA SER A 425 -7.86 36.03 -1.71
C SER A 425 -7.71 34.52 -1.55
N PRO A 426 -6.78 33.87 -2.28
CA PRO A 426 -6.69 32.42 -2.31
C PRO A 426 -6.19 31.89 -0.95
N ARG A 427 -6.69 30.72 -0.58
CA ARG A 427 -6.28 29.99 0.63
C ARG A 427 -5.83 28.59 0.25
N PHE A 428 -4.83 28.08 0.96
CA PHE A 428 -4.16 26.83 0.64
C PHE A 428 -4.14 25.90 1.86
N LEU A 429 -4.15 24.60 1.59
CA LEU A 429 -4.08 23.56 2.59
C LEU A 429 -3.60 22.31 1.86
N GLU A 430 -2.29 22.08 1.80
CA GLU A 430 -1.67 21.07 0.94
C GLU A 430 -1.67 19.66 1.55
N GLY A 431 -2.89 19.17 1.80
CA GLY A 431 -3.17 17.79 2.18
C GLY A 431 -2.39 17.34 3.41
N THR A 432 -1.82 16.14 3.33
CA THR A 432 -1.02 15.58 4.43
C THR A 432 0.37 16.20 4.55
N GLY A 433 0.73 17.14 3.68
CA GLY A 433 1.86 18.06 3.89
C GLY A 433 1.55 19.07 4.99
N SER A 434 0.38 19.70 4.89
CA SER A 434 -0.13 20.67 5.87
C SER A 434 -0.69 20.01 7.13
N LEU A 435 -1.32 18.84 7.03
CA LEU A 435 -2.02 18.17 8.11
C LEU A 435 -1.35 16.85 8.50
N VAL A 436 -0.66 16.82 9.63
CA VAL A 436 -0.19 15.56 10.23
C VAL A 436 -1.28 15.06 11.18
N LEU A 437 -1.83 13.88 10.86
CA LEU A 437 -3.04 13.35 11.50
C LEU A 437 -2.70 12.26 12.52
N ASP A 438 -3.13 12.43 13.77
CA ASP A 438 -3.33 11.32 14.72
C ASP A 438 -4.76 10.81 14.49
N ARG A 439 -4.90 9.86 13.56
CA ARG A 439 -6.21 9.40 13.08
C ARG A 439 -6.98 8.67 14.18
N VAL A 440 -6.27 7.87 14.97
CA VAL A 440 -6.84 7.10 16.09
C VAL A 440 -7.52 8.04 17.10
N ASN A 441 -6.90 9.19 17.38
CA ASN A 441 -7.39 10.14 18.37
C ASN A 441 -8.13 11.35 17.74
N ARG A 442 -8.26 11.39 16.41
CA ARG A 442 -8.84 12.48 15.63
C ARG A 442 -8.23 13.85 15.99
N ILE A 443 -6.90 13.93 15.95
CA ILE A 443 -6.16 15.19 16.15
C ILE A 443 -5.38 15.52 14.89
N ALA A 444 -5.48 16.77 14.43
CA ALA A 444 -4.75 17.28 13.29
C ALA A 444 -3.75 18.34 13.75
N TYR A 445 -2.47 18.07 13.57
CA TYR A 445 -1.39 19.01 13.83
C TYR A 445 -1.11 19.79 12.55
N ALA A 446 -1.03 21.12 12.66
CA ALA A 446 -0.89 22.00 11.51
C ALA A 446 0.09 23.15 11.81
N CYS A 447 1.26 23.10 11.18
CA CYS A 447 2.17 24.24 11.08
C CYS A 447 1.58 25.27 10.12
N ILE A 448 1.28 26.46 10.63
CA ILE A 448 0.74 27.57 9.85
C ILE A 448 1.84 28.16 8.99
N SER A 449 1.55 28.29 7.69
CA SER A 449 2.51 28.74 6.68
C SER A 449 1.77 29.28 5.47
N GLU A 450 2.52 29.69 4.45
CA GLU A 450 1.93 30.08 3.16
C GLU A 450 1.23 28.91 2.44
N ARG A 451 1.49 27.67 2.84
CA ARG A 451 0.84 26.45 2.31
C ARG A 451 -0.29 25.93 3.21
N THR A 452 -0.44 26.48 4.41
CA THR A 452 -1.41 26.03 5.43
C THR A 452 -2.18 27.22 6.01
N ASP A 453 -3.35 27.51 5.44
CA ASP A 453 -4.25 28.55 5.95
C ASP A 453 -4.98 28.07 7.23
N PRO A 454 -4.92 28.82 8.34
CA PRO A 454 -5.50 28.39 9.61
C PRO A 454 -7.03 28.30 9.58
N GLN A 455 -7.72 29.14 8.81
CA GLN A 455 -9.19 29.14 8.73
C GLN A 455 -9.69 27.96 7.90
N LEU A 456 -8.96 27.63 6.84
CA LEU A 456 -9.24 26.46 6.01
C LEU A 456 -8.93 25.17 6.77
N ALA A 457 -7.81 25.09 7.50
CA ALA A 457 -7.49 23.99 8.40
C ALA A 457 -8.57 23.80 9.48
N GLN A 458 -9.06 24.88 10.09
CA GLN A 458 -10.14 24.81 11.08
C GLN A 458 -11.47 24.35 10.47
N SER A 459 -11.75 24.71 9.22
CA SER A 459 -12.94 24.27 8.50
C SER A 459 -12.85 22.79 8.11
N TRP A 460 -11.68 22.35 7.66
CA TRP A 460 -11.37 20.93 7.44
C TRP A 460 -11.56 20.13 8.72
N ALA A 461 -10.98 20.58 9.84
CA ALA A 461 -11.06 19.87 11.12
C ALA A 461 -12.52 19.71 11.59
N ARG A 462 -13.35 20.75 11.44
CA ARG A 462 -14.78 20.66 11.75
C ARG A 462 -15.53 19.68 10.84
N MET A 463 -15.26 19.72 9.54
CA MET A 463 -15.86 18.81 8.56
C MET A 463 -15.53 17.35 8.87
N MET A 464 -14.26 17.08 9.18
CA MET A 464 -13.74 15.72 9.37
C MET A 464 -13.89 15.20 10.81
N GLY A 465 -14.39 16.01 11.75
CA GLY A 465 -14.52 15.64 13.16
C GLY A 465 -13.19 15.55 13.92
N TYR A 466 -12.20 16.33 13.49
CA TYR A 466 -10.87 16.41 14.10
C TYR A 466 -10.74 17.60 15.06
N LYS A 467 -9.93 17.42 16.10
CA LYS A 467 -9.39 18.52 16.91
C LYS A 467 -8.16 19.09 16.23
N LEU A 468 -8.21 20.37 15.86
CA LEU A 468 -7.05 21.08 15.29
C LEU A 468 -6.10 21.52 16.40
N VAL A 469 -4.80 21.31 16.19
CA VAL A 469 -3.70 21.88 16.98
C VAL A 469 -2.84 22.71 16.02
N PRO A 470 -3.14 24.00 15.83
CA PRO A 470 -2.35 24.88 15.00
C PRO A 470 -1.15 25.42 15.78
N PHE A 471 -0.01 25.57 15.11
CA PHE A 471 1.19 26.18 15.68
C PHE A 471 2.03 26.83 14.57
N GLU A 472 3.00 27.65 14.94
CA GLU A 472 4.00 28.22 14.05
C GLU A 472 5.35 27.55 14.31
N SER A 473 6.08 27.22 13.25
CA SER A 473 7.45 26.76 13.37
C SER A 473 8.37 27.37 12.32
N PHE A 474 9.64 27.49 12.68
CA PHE A 474 10.63 28.20 11.90
C PHE A 474 11.90 27.36 11.75
N ASP A 475 12.58 27.55 10.63
CA ASP A 475 13.89 26.98 10.36
C ASP A 475 15.02 27.77 11.09
N PRO A 476 16.29 27.34 11.00
CA PRO A 476 17.40 28.02 11.68
C PRO A 476 17.62 29.47 11.24
N HIS A 477 17.05 29.85 10.09
CA HIS A 477 17.14 31.19 9.51
C HIS A 477 15.91 32.06 9.84
N GLY A 478 14.99 31.57 10.67
CA GLY A 478 13.77 32.27 11.06
C GLY A 478 12.70 32.29 9.97
N ARG A 479 12.79 31.42 8.96
CA ARG A 479 11.79 31.30 7.90
C ARG A 479 10.73 30.27 8.29
N PRO A 480 9.43 30.51 8.03
CA PRO A 480 8.39 29.53 8.35
C PRO A 480 8.64 28.18 7.68
N ILE A 481 8.46 27.08 8.43
CA ILE A 481 8.47 25.74 7.84
C ILE A 481 7.17 25.56 7.06
N TYR A 482 7.29 25.35 5.74
CA TYR A 482 6.15 25.38 4.84
C TYR A 482 5.16 24.21 5.05
N HIS A 483 5.63 23.02 5.43
CA HIS A 483 4.80 21.84 5.68
C HIS A 483 5.08 21.22 7.05
N THR A 484 4.00 20.87 7.76
CA THR A 484 4.04 20.16 9.03
C THR A 484 4.80 18.84 8.93
N ASN A 485 4.62 18.09 7.83
CA ASN A 485 5.25 16.78 7.63
C ASN A 485 6.77 16.82 7.36
N VAL A 486 7.37 18.01 7.29
CA VAL A 486 8.83 18.16 7.20
C VAL A 486 9.46 18.04 8.58
N MET A 487 8.76 18.50 9.61
CA MET A 487 9.24 18.56 10.98
C MET A 487 8.55 17.58 11.93
N MET A 488 7.50 16.89 11.47
CA MET A 488 6.65 16.05 12.32
C MET A 488 6.08 14.81 11.61
N CYS A 489 6.02 13.70 12.34
CA CYS A 489 5.26 12.50 11.98
C CYS A 489 4.55 11.95 13.22
N VAL A 490 3.30 11.50 13.08
CA VAL A 490 2.57 10.78 14.12
C VAL A 490 2.27 9.35 13.64
N GLY A 491 2.73 8.38 14.44
CA GLY A 491 2.45 6.96 14.28
C GLY A 491 1.53 6.43 15.38
N THR A 492 1.35 5.11 15.40
CA THR A 492 0.45 4.43 16.34
C THR A 492 0.97 4.62 17.77
N HIS A 493 2.27 4.44 17.99
CA HIS A 493 2.90 4.46 19.31
C HIS A 493 3.91 5.60 19.52
N ILE A 494 4.44 6.17 18.44
CA ILE A 494 5.48 7.19 18.50
C ILE A 494 5.04 8.46 17.79
N ALA A 495 5.69 9.57 18.12
CA ALA A 495 5.65 10.79 17.32
C ALA A 495 7.05 11.37 17.17
N VAL A 496 7.46 11.64 15.94
CA VAL A 496 8.70 12.37 15.64
C VAL A 496 8.33 13.84 15.51
N ILE A 497 9.05 14.73 16.17
CA ILE A 497 8.76 16.17 16.14
C ILE A 497 10.02 16.98 16.43
N CYS A 498 10.20 18.12 15.77
CA CYS A 498 11.21 19.11 16.15
C CYS A 498 10.61 20.17 17.08
N THR A 499 10.70 19.97 18.39
CA THR A 499 10.08 20.92 19.34
C THR A 499 10.78 22.27 19.36
N GLU A 500 12.10 22.31 19.12
CA GLU A 500 12.87 23.56 19.09
C GLU A 500 12.54 24.46 17.88
N SER A 501 11.91 23.93 16.83
CA SER A 501 11.37 24.75 15.72
C SER A 501 10.16 25.58 16.13
N ILE A 502 9.47 25.20 17.22
CA ILE A 502 8.29 25.89 17.76
C ILE A 502 8.77 26.89 18.82
N HIS A 503 8.99 28.13 18.40
CA HIS A 503 9.58 29.16 19.25
C HIS A 503 8.64 29.61 20.38
N ASP A 504 7.34 29.73 20.11
CA ASP A 504 6.35 30.06 21.14
C ASP A 504 6.21 28.90 22.13
N ALA A 505 6.55 29.16 23.40
CA ALA A 505 6.54 28.14 24.44
C ALA A 505 5.14 27.57 24.69
N SER A 506 4.09 28.40 24.61
CA SER A 506 2.72 27.96 24.87
C SER A 506 2.22 27.03 23.76
N GLN A 507 2.56 27.31 22.49
CA GLN A 507 2.25 26.43 21.37
C GLN A 507 3.03 25.13 21.44
N ARG A 508 4.33 25.20 21.77
CA ARG A 508 5.19 24.03 21.93
C ARG A 508 4.66 23.10 23.03
N ASP A 509 4.35 23.65 24.20
CA ASP A 509 3.81 22.89 25.32
C ASP A 509 2.46 22.28 24.95
N ALA A 510 1.57 23.02 24.27
CA ALA A 510 0.28 22.49 23.80
C ALA A 510 0.44 21.30 22.84
N VAL A 511 1.39 21.33 21.91
CA VAL A 511 1.66 20.22 20.98
C VAL A 511 2.22 19.01 21.74
N VAL A 512 3.22 19.22 22.61
CA VAL A 512 3.86 18.16 23.39
C VAL A 512 2.86 17.50 24.35
N ASP A 513 2.05 18.28 25.04
CA ASP A 513 1.03 17.78 25.96
C ASP A 513 -0.05 17.00 25.21
N MET A 514 -0.43 17.44 24.00
CA MET A 514 -1.37 16.69 23.16
C MET A 514 -0.82 15.30 22.81
N LEU A 515 0.42 15.23 22.32
CA LEU A 515 1.08 13.98 21.96
C LEU A 515 1.21 13.03 23.16
N LYS A 516 1.58 13.56 24.32
CA LYS A 516 1.65 12.79 25.57
C LYS A 516 0.26 12.31 26.01
N SER A 517 -0.77 13.14 25.86
CA SER A 517 -2.14 12.78 26.26
C SER A 517 -2.71 11.60 25.47
N THR A 518 -2.23 11.37 24.25
CA THR A 518 -2.59 10.21 23.43
C THR A 518 -1.62 9.03 23.55
N GLY A 519 -0.73 9.07 24.54
CA GLY A 519 0.20 8.00 24.87
C GLY A 519 1.36 7.84 23.89
N LYS A 520 1.63 8.85 23.04
CA LYS A 520 2.76 8.78 22.09
C LYS A 520 4.08 8.93 22.83
N ARG A 521 5.05 8.08 22.48
CA ARG A 521 6.45 8.30 22.83
C ARG A 521 7.06 9.31 21.86
N ILE A 522 7.53 10.42 22.39
CA ILE A 522 8.09 11.51 21.58
C ILE A 522 9.55 11.18 21.23
N VAL A 523 9.86 11.25 19.94
CA VAL A 523 11.21 11.26 19.37
C VAL A 523 11.48 12.72 18.97
N ASP A 524 12.05 13.48 19.90
CA ASP A 524 12.39 14.88 19.64
C ASP A 524 13.63 14.96 18.75
N ILE A 525 13.56 15.71 17.65
CA ILE A 525 14.63 15.87 16.67
C ILE A 525 15.11 17.32 16.62
N SER A 526 16.39 17.52 16.33
CA SER A 526 16.92 18.88 16.13
C SER A 526 16.58 19.45 14.75
N GLN A 527 16.70 20.77 14.57
CA GLN A 527 16.57 21.43 13.27
C GLN A 527 17.61 20.90 12.27
N ALA A 528 18.82 20.56 12.75
CA ALA A 528 19.82 19.89 11.92
C ALA A 528 19.33 18.51 11.44
N GLN A 529 18.60 17.76 12.27
CA GLN A 529 17.97 16.49 11.87
C GLN A 529 16.76 16.70 10.95
N VAL A 530 16.02 17.80 11.09
CA VAL A 530 14.98 18.20 10.12
C VAL A 530 15.58 18.41 8.73
N GLU A 531 16.74 19.07 8.62
CA GLU A 531 17.47 19.21 7.33
C GLU A 531 17.98 17.87 6.78
N GLN A 532 18.07 16.83 7.62
CA GLN A 532 18.34 15.45 7.21
C GLN A 532 17.07 14.63 6.98
N PHE A 533 15.90 15.27 6.88
CA PHE A 533 14.60 14.65 6.64
C PHE A 533 14.09 13.73 7.76
N CYS A 534 14.61 13.86 9.00
CA CYS A 534 14.14 13.04 10.13
C CYS A 534 12.66 13.28 10.48
N GLY A 535 12.10 14.45 10.19
CA GLY A 535 10.65 14.68 10.35
C GLY A 535 9.80 14.12 9.21
N ASN A 536 10.40 13.91 8.03
CA ASN A 536 9.72 13.44 6.82
C ASN A 536 9.67 11.90 6.72
N VAL A 537 9.15 11.30 7.78
CA VAL A 537 8.97 9.85 7.91
C VAL A 537 7.48 9.50 7.93
N LEU A 538 7.13 8.25 7.63
CA LEU A 538 5.74 7.80 7.54
C LEU A 538 5.58 6.42 8.17
N GLU A 539 4.65 6.28 9.11
CA GLU A 539 4.21 4.95 9.53
C GLU A 539 3.27 4.36 8.47
N LEU A 540 3.62 3.17 7.98
CA LEU A 540 2.81 2.34 7.10
C LEU A 540 2.45 1.04 7.80
N GLU A 541 1.47 0.33 7.25
CA GLU A 541 1.18 -1.03 7.66
C GLU A 541 1.92 -2.01 6.73
N SER A 542 2.63 -2.97 7.31
CA SER A 542 3.32 -4.01 6.55
C SER A 542 2.35 -5.02 5.95
N PHE A 543 2.87 -5.92 5.12
CA PHE A 543 2.13 -7.08 4.61
C PHE A 543 1.47 -7.93 5.71
N TYR A 544 1.96 -7.89 6.95
CA TYR A 544 1.38 -8.68 8.05
C TYR A 544 0.48 -7.85 8.98
N GLY A 545 0.18 -6.60 8.62
CA GLY A 545 -0.64 -5.71 9.44
C GLY A 545 0.13 -4.94 10.51
N ASP A 546 1.47 -5.05 10.52
CA ASP A 546 2.31 -4.43 11.56
C ASP A 546 2.75 -3.02 11.18
N PRO A 547 2.85 -2.08 12.15
CA PRO A 547 3.39 -0.76 11.88
C PRO A 547 4.87 -0.87 11.47
N VAL A 548 5.25 -0.21 10.39
CA VAL A 548 6.62 -0.04 9.92
C VAL A 548 6.88 1.42 9.61
N LEU A 549 8.07 1.92 9.95
CA LEU A 549 8.41 3.32 9.70
C LEU A 549 9.23 3.45 8.42
N ALA A 550 8.66 4.09 7.40
CA ALA A 550 9.32 4.41 6.14
C ALA A 550 10.07 5.75 6.23
N MET A 551 11.33 5.78 5.80
CA MET A 551 12.17 6.98 5.83
C MET A 551 13.27 6.93 4.77
N SER A 552 14.00 8.04 4.55
CA SER A 552 15.19 7.98 3.71
C SER A 552 16.37 7.40 4.48
N SER A 553 17.34 6.83 3.75
CA SER A 553 18.61 6.37 4.34
C SER A 553 19.38 7.51 4.99
N ARG A 554 19.16 8.76 4.53
CA ARG A 554 19.70 9.98 5.13
C ARG A 554 19.11 10.21 6.53
N ALA A 555 17.78 10.22 6.64
CA ALA A 555 17.09 10.33 7.92
C ALA A 555 17.48 9.20 8.88
N PHE A 556 17.51 7.97 8.40
CA PHE A 556 17.91 6.80 9.21
C PHE A 556 19.31 6.96 9.83
N ARG A 557 20.28 7.48 9.07
CA ARG A 557 21.64 7.72 9.57
C ARG A 557 21.72 8.89 10.54
N ALA A 558 20.86 9.90 10.38
CA ALA A 558 20.84 11.10 11.19
C ALA A 558 20.19 10.92 12.57
N PHE A 559 19.28 9.96 12.73
CA PHE A 559 18.78 9.58 14.06
C PHE A 559 19.91 9.03 14.93
N ASN A 560 19.98 9.48 16.18
CA ASN A 560 20.89 8.92 17.17
C ASN A 560 20.36 7.56 17.69
N ASP A 561 21.18 6.85 18.46
CA ASP A 561 20.84 5.49 18.90
C ASP A 561 19.65 5.45 19.87
N GLU A 562 19.48 6.46 20.72
CA GLU A 562 18.32 6.57 21.62
C GLU A 562 17.02 6.78 20.84
N GLN A 563 17.03 7.69 19.86
CA GLN A 563 15.88 7.94 18.97
C GLN A 563 15.52 6.68 18.18
N LYS A 564 16.51 5.94 17.65
CA LYS A 564 16.30 4.66 16.96
C LYS A 564 15.69 3.61 17.89
N GLU A 565 16.10 3.56 19.15
CA GLU A 565 15.53 2.63 20.12
C GLU A 565 14.07 2.95 20.45
N ILE A 566 13.74 4.25 20.63
CA ILE A 566 12.35 4.68 20.78
C ILE A 566 11.53 4.28 19.55
N ILE A 567 12.04 4.53 18.34
CA ILE A 567 11.37 4.14 17.10
C ILE A 567 11.13 2.62 17.07
N ARG A 568 12.16 1.80 17.27
CA ARG A 568 12.08 0.33 17.26
C ARG A 568 11.14 -0.23 18.31
N SER A 569 10.95 0.47 19.42
CA SER A 569 9.97 0.05 20.43
C SER A 569 8.51 0.22 19.98
N GLY A 570 8.26 1.08 18.99
CA GLY A 570 6.92 1.42 18.51
C GLY A 570 6.57 0.82 17.15
N VAL A 571 7.54 0.29 16.39
CA VAL A 571 7.32 -0.28 15.06
C VAL A 571 8.00 -1.64 14.92
N ALA A 572 7.47 -2.49 14.04
CA ALA A 572 8.03 -3.82 13.78
C ALA A 572 9.30 -3.77 12.95
N ASP A 573 9.45 -2.79 12.06
CA ASP A 573 10.64 -2.59 11.25
C ASP A 573 10.80 -1.13 10.81
N ILE A 574 12.02 -0.77 10.41
CA ILE A 574 12.34 0.50 9.76
C ILE A 574 12.71 0.20 8.31
N VAL A 575 11.94 0.77 7.38
CA VAL A 575 12.16 0.62 5.95
C VAL A 575 12.79 1.90 5.43
N HIS A 576 13.94 1.79 4.77
CA HIS A 576 14.61 2.97 4.23
C HIS A 576 15.26 2.75 2.87
N ALA A 577 15.29 3.81 2.07
CA ALA A 577 15.93 3.84 0.76
C ALA A 577 16.72 5.13 0.57
N ASP A 578 17.79 5.08 -0.21
CA ASP A 578 18.52 6.30 -0.59
C ASP A 578 17.73 7.05 -1.66
N VAL A 579 17.32 8.27 -1.34
CA VAL A 579 16.57 9.19 -2.21
C VAL A 579 17.21 10.58 -2.21
N SER A 580 18.54 10.62 -2.07
CA SER A 580 19.30 11.85 -1.86
C SER A 580 19.13 12.88 -2.99
N THR A 581 19.00 12.45 -4.24
CA THR A 581 18.79 13.37 -5.37
C THR A 581 17.35 13.89 -5.39
N LEU A 582 16.38 13.02 -5.13
CA LEU A 582 14.97 13.43 -4.98
C LEU A 582 14.81 14.48 -3.88
N GLU A 583 15.38 14.22 -2.70
CA GLU A 583 15.36 15.15 -1.56
C GLU A 583 16.01 16.49 -1.90
N ARG A 584 17.20 16.45 -2.51
CA ARG A 584 17.99 17.65 -2.81
C ARG A 584 17.33 18.52 -3.88
N ILE A 585 16.74 17.93 -4.91
CA ILE A 585 16.15 18.68 -6.03
C ILE A 585 14.68 19.03 -5.77
N GLY A 586 13.90 18.10 -5.22
CA GLY A 586 12.46 18.25 -5.01
C GLY A 586 12.09 18.80 -3.63
N GLY A 587 13.02 18.85 -2.66
CA GLY A 587 12.75 19.37 -1.32
C GLY A 587 11.70 18.58 -0.53
N GLY A 588 11.36 17.37 -0.99
CA GLY A 588 10.44 16.43 -0.35
C GLY A 588 11.12 15.07 -0.16
N GLY A 589 10.82 14.39 0.95
CA GLY A 589 11.41 13.10 1.29
C GLY A 589 10.46 11.92 1.06
N VAL A 590 10.72 10.81 1.76
CA VAL A 590 9.97 9.56 1.61
C VAL A 590 8.49 9.72 1.97
N ARG A 591 8.15 10.48 3.02
CA ARG A 591 6.73 10.72 3.38
C ARG A 591 5.97 11.41 2.24
N CYS A 592 6.59 12.38 1.57
CA CYS A 592 5.93 13.14 0.52
C CYS A 592 5.67 12.27 -0.74
N ALA A 593 6.54 11.30 -1.00
CA ALA A 593 6.43 10.40 -2.16
C ALA A 593 5.30 9.36 -2.06
N ILE A 594 4.59 9.30 -0.92
CA ILE A 594 3.63 8.25 -0.60
C ILE A 594 2.32 8.90 -0.19
N ALA A 595 1.23 8.59 -0.89
CA ALA A 595 -0.13 8.96 -0.48
C ALA A 595 -0.87 7.73 0.05
N GLU A 596 -1.32 7.78 1.30
CA GLU A 596 -2.07 6.69 1.93
C GLU A 596 -3.47 6.51 1.31
N LEU A 597 -3.83 5.25 1.03
CA LEU A 597 -5.16 4.82 0.62
C LEU A 597 -5.83 4.03 1.75
N PHE A 598 -6.82 4.65 2.38
CA PHE A 598 -7.62 4.09 3.45
C PHE A 598 -8.94 3.52 2.98
#